data_AF-A0A4Y9PGQ9-F1
#
_entry.id   AF-A0A4Y9PGQ9-F1
#
_cell.length_a   1.000
_cell.length_b   1.000
_cell.length_c   1.000
_cell.angle_alpha   90.00
_cell.angle_beta   90.00
_cell.angle_gamma   90.00
#
_symmetry.space_group_name_H-M   'P 1'
#
loop_
_entity.id
_entity.type
_entity.pdbx_description
1 polymer ?
#
loop_
_entity_poly.entity_id
_entity_poly.type
_entity_poly.pdbx_seq_one_letter_code
_entity_poly.pdbx_strand_id
1 'polypeptide(L)'
;MAYVMALAIVSAMAAVNSVAGAPAAATTATQEQSSSAAVAEALGIADADVGGSPVQEREQLGQLAASRAQRESEQAAEAAAAAAQAQAEQVAAAARAEAEAQAAAEAAAAAEAAAEAQAAEAETAAEAETEKEVAAGGSTAVSVVARISNSAGSTRSQAQAAANAVVSNVPGADGITIGGTRASAADPGGHPSGLALDYMCSPSLGDAIAEYHIANWDELGVEYIIWQQRMLSSPGGAWKSMENRGSATANHMDHVHVNYRG
;
A
#
# COMPACT_ATOMS: atom_id res chain seq x y z
N MET A 1 10.92 5.61 32.07
CA MET A 1 11.14 4.19 32.43
C MET A 1 10.79 3.33 31.22
N ALA A 2 11.73 2.46 30.81
CA ALA A 2 11.66 1.36 29.83
C ALA A 2 11.34 1.71 28.34
N TYR A 3 12.30 1.64 27.38
CA TYR A 3 12.83 0.47 26.62
C TYR A 3 11.72 -0.25 25.82
N VAL A 4 11.82 -0.54 24.52
CA VAL A 4 12.86 -1.34 23.85
C VAL A 4 13.00 -0.94 22.36
N MET A 5 14.24 -0.69 21.94
CA MET A 5 14.66 -0.62 20.53
C MET A 5 15.13 -2.02 20.11
N ALA A 6 14.48 -2.64 19.12
CA ALA A 6 14.89 -3.96 18.60
C ALA A 6 15.73 -3.76 17.32
N LEU A 7 17.05 -3.71 17.49
CA LEU A 7 18.03 -3.76 16.41
C LEU A 7 18.47 -5.22 16.25
N ALA A 8 17.96 -5.92 15.23
CA ALA A 8 18.41 -7.27 14.90
C ALA A 8 19.61 -7.19 13.93
N ILE A 9 20.82 -7.31 14.48
CA ILE A 9 22.04 -7.50 13.72
C ILE A 9 22.09 -8.98 13.29
N VAL A 10 21.84 -9.26 12.01
CA VAL A 10 22.11 -10.58 11.43
C VAL A 10 23.59 -10.63 11.04
N SER A 11 24.39 -11.24 11.91
CA SER A 11 25.80 -11.53 11.67
C SER A 11 25.91 -12.84 10.90
N ALA A 12 26.25 -12.77 9.60
CA ALA A 12 26.54 -13.95 8.80
C ALA A 12 28.02 -14.33 8.97
N MET A 13 28.29 -15.33 9.82
CA MET A 13 29.58 -16.02 9.84
C MET A 13 29.72 -16.87 8.57
N ALA A 14 30.58 -16.43 7.65
CA ALA A 14 31.06 -17.27 6.56
C ALA A 14 32.09 -18.27 7.12
N ALA A 15 31.67 -19.52 7.32
CA ALA A 15 32.58 -20.63 7.57
C ALA A 15 33.27 -21.03 6.25
N VAL A 16 34.50 -20.54 6.05
CA VAL A 16 35.39 -21.00 4.99
C VAL A 16 35.89 -22.39 5.38
N ASN A 17 35.37 -23.43 4.74
CA ASN A 17 35.87 -24.79 4.92
C ASN A 17 37.12 -24.98 4.04
N SER A 18 38.29 -24.67 4.59
CA SER A 18 39.59 -24.96 3.98
C SER A 18 39.91 -26.44 4.13
N VAL A 19 39.64 -27.25 3.10
CA VAL A 19 40.18 -28.62 3.03
C VAL A 19 41.60 -28.57 2.48
N ALA A 20 42.57 -28.55 3.38
CA ALA A 20 43.97 -28.83 3.07
C ALA A 20 44.13 -30.35 2.90
N GLY A 21 44.47 -30.80 1.69
CA GLY A 21 44.78 -32.19 1.40
C GLY A 21 46.17 -32.34 0.80
N ALA A 22 47.09 -32.93 1.55
CA ALA A 22 48.32 -33.56 1.06
C ALA A 22 48.79 -34.60 2.11
N PRO A 23 49.57 -35.66 1.77
CA PRO A 23 49.84 -36.28 0.47
C PRO A 23 49.57 -37.81 0.45
N ALA A 24 49.80 -38.40 -0.73
CA ALA A 24 49.71 -39.80 -1.16
C ALA A 24 50.01 -40.93 -0.14
N ALA A 25 49.26 -42.04 -0.28
CA ALA A 25 49.78 -43.39 -0.07
C ALA A 25 49.00 -44.42 -0.90
N ALA A 26 49.75 -45.38 -1.46
CA ALA A 26 49.38 -46.36 -2.46
C ALA A 26 48.36 -47.43 -2.01
N THR A 27 47.61 -47.97 -2.98
CA THR A 27 47.44 -49.42 -3.27
C THR A 27 46.03 -49.73 -3.77
N THR A 28 45.82 -49.71 -5.09
CA THR A 28 44.97 -50.68 -5.83
C THR A 28 45.14 -50.46 -7.35
N ALA A 29 46.27 -50.87 -7.92
CA ALA A 29 46.57 -50.70 -9.36
C ALA A 29 46.52 -52.00 -10.16
N THR A 30 45.73 -53.00 -9.72
CA THR A 30 45.76 -54.34 -10.34
C THR A 30 44.46 -54.73 -11.04
N GLN A 31 43.35 -53.98 -10.89
CA GLN A 31 42.06 -54.33 -11.50
C GLN A 31 41.70 -53.51 -12.76
N GLU A 32 42.16 -52.26 -12.91
CA GLU A 32 41.85 -51.45 -14.11
C GLU A 32 42.63 -51.87 -15.36
N GLN A 33 43.83 -52.43 -15.22
CA GLN A 33 44.62 -52.84 -16.39
C GLN A 33 44.00 -54.01 -17.16
N SER A 34 43.24 -54.89 -16.49
CA SER A 34 42.62 -56.05 -17.13
C SER A 34 41.35 -55.69 -17.91
N SER A 35 40.61 -54.64 -17.53
CA SER A 35 39.43 -54.19 -18.28
C SER A 35 39.84 -53.39 -19.52
N SER A 36 40.88 -52.55 -19.44
CA SER A 36 41.39 -51.81 -20.61
C SER A 36 41.98 -52.72 -21.69
N ALA A 37 42.66 -53.82 -21.32
CA ALA A 37 43.16 -54.80 -22.29
C ALA A 37 42.03 -55.54 -23.01
N ALA A 38 40.95 -55.89 -22.31
CA ALA A 38 39.79 -56.56 -22.90
C ALA A 38 38.98 -55.67 -23.85
N VAL A 39 38.91 -54.36 -23.57
CA VAL A 39 38.24 -53.39 -24.45
C VAL A 39 39.07 -53.11 -25.71
N ALA A 40 40.40 -53.06 -25.61
CA ALA A 40 41.29 -52.86 -26.76
C ALA A 40 41.23 -54.04 -27.75
N GLU A 41 41.14 -55.27 -27.24
CA GLU A 41 41.03 -56.47 -28.08
C GLU A 41 39.63 -56.62 -28.71
N ALA A 42 38.57 -56.25 -27.99
CA ALA A 42 37.20 -56.24 -28.54
C ALA A 42 36.98 -55.17 -29.64
N LEU A 43 37.79 -54.10 -29.65
CA LEU A 43 37.76 -53.04 -30.66
C LEU A 43 38.70 -53.31 -31.86
N GLY A 44 39.40 -54.44 -31.88
CA GLY A 44 40.28 -54.82 -33.00
C GLY A 44 41.52 -53.94 -33.14
N ILE A 45 41.98 -53.30 -32.06
CA ILE A 45 43.18 -52.46 -32.05
C ILE A 45 44.39 -53.33 -31.65
N ALA A 46 44.69 -54.33 -32.46
CA ALA A 46 45.98 -55.01 -32.42
C ALA A 46 46.63 -54.77 -33.78
N ASP A 47 47.81 -54.13 -33.79
CA ASP A 47 48.57 -53.73 -34.99
C ASP A 47 48.09 -52.46 -35.71
N ALA A 48 47.98 -51.35 -34.97
CA ALA A 48 48.17 -50.03 -35.58
C ALA A 48 49.67 -49.71 -35.57
N ASP A 49 50.30 -49.70 -36.74
CA ASP A 49 51.62 -49.10 -36.98
C ASP A 49 51.58 -47.64 -36.50
N VAL A 50 52.03 -47.39 -35.26
CA VAL A 50 52.23 -46.04 -34.73
C VAL A 50 53.57 -45.54 -35.27
N GLY A 51 53.62 -45.29 -36.59
CA GLY A 51 54.74 -44.69 -37.30
C GLY A 51 54.87 -43.18 -37.05
N GLY A 52 54.79 -42.75 -35.79
CA GLY A 52 55.02 -41.36 -35.38
C GLY A 52 56.44 -41.18 -34.85
N SER A 53 57.16 -40.16 -35.32
CA SER A 53 58.43 -39.80 -34.70
C SER A 53 58.19 -39.42 -33.23
N PRO A 54 59.10 -39.74 -32.28
CA PRO A 54 58.96 -39.35 -30.87
C PRO A 54 58.82 -37.82 -30.65
N VAL A 55 59.10 -37.02 -31.69
CA VAL A 55 58.82 -35.57 -31.72
C VAL A 55 57.34 -35.28 -31.98
N GLN A 56 56.69 -36.00 -32.91
CA GLN A 56 55.27 -35.83 -33.25
C GLN A 56 54.36 -36.31 -32.11
N GLU A 57 54.72 -37.41 -31.44
CA GLU A 57 53.97 -37.91 -30.29
C GLU A 57 54.02 -36.92 -29.11
N ARG A 58 55.18 -36.31 -28.86
CA ARG A 58 55.30 -35.22 -27.86
C ARG A 58 54.47 -34.00 -28.21
N GLU A 59 54.39 -33.63 -29.47
CA GLU A 59 53.58 -32.50 -29.94
C GLU A 59 52.08 -32.77 -29.75
N GLN A 60 51.61 -33.97 -30.11
CA GLN A 60 50.22 -34.40 -29.90
C GLN A 60 49.85 -34.43 -28.41
N LEU A 61 50.74 -34.92 -27.54
CA LEU A 61 50.55 -34.89 -26.09
C LEU A 61 50.48 -33.45 -25.55
N GLY A 62 51.31 -32.54 -26.09
CA GLY A 62 51.26 -31.12 -25.75
C GLY A 62 49.93 -30.45 -26.15
N GLN A 63 49.40 -30.78 -27.34
CA GLN A 63 48.11 -30.30 -27.82
C GLN A 63 46.94 -30.83 -26.96
N LEU A 64 46.99 -32.11 -26.55
CA LEU A 64 46.00 -32.69 -25.65
C LEU A 64 46.04 -32.04 -24.25
N ALA A 65 47.23 -31.77 -23.72
CA ALA A 65 47.39 -31.06 -22.45
C ALA A 65 46.85 -29.63 -22.51
N ALA A 66 47.12 -28.90 -23.61
CA ALA A 66 46.57 -27.57 -23.84
C ALA A 66 45.03 -27.57 -23.97
N SER A 67 44.48 -28.53 -24.74
CA SER A 67 43.02 -28.70 -24.87
C SER A 67 42.34 -29.04 -23.54
N ARG A 68 43.00 -29.85 -22.70
CA ARG A 68 42.51 -30.16 -21.34
C ARG A 68 42.54 -28.91 -20.45
N ALA A 69 43.65 -28.18 -20.43
CA ALA A 69 43.77 -26.95 -19.64
C ALA A 69 42.73 -25.90 -20.06
N GLN A 70 42.46 -25.78 -21.37
CA GLN A 70 41.43 -24.87 -21.88
C GLN A 70 40.03 -25.30 -21.41
N ARG A 71 39.66 -26.59 -21.52
CA ARG A 71 38.37 -27.10 -21.01
C ARG A 71 38.22 -26.91 -19.51
N GLU A 72 39.28 -27.14 -18.74
CA GLU A 72 39.28 -26.90 -17.29
C GLU A 72 39.06 -25.41 -16.97
N SER A 73 39.63 -24.49 -17.77
CA SER A 73 39.41 -23.06 -17.61
C SER A 73 38.00 -22.61 -17.99
N GLU A 74 37.43 -23.16 -19.07
CA GLU A 74 36.06 -22.89 -19.51
C GLU A 74 35.05 -23.41 -18.48
N GLN A 75 35.27 -24.61 -17.96
CA GLN A 75 34.44 -25.20 -16.90
C GLN A 75 34.50 -24.39 -15.60
N ALA A 76 35.67 -23.87 -15.24
CA ALA A 76 35.81 -22.99 -14.07
C ALA A 76 35.10 -21.65 -14.27
N ALA A 77 35.17 -21.06 -15.48
CA ALA A 77 34.46 -19.84 -15.81
C ALA A 77 32.94 -20.02 -15.80
N GLU A 78 32.44 -21.14 -16.32
CA GLU A 78 31.02 -21.49 -16.30
C GLU A 78 30.51 -21.72 -14.87
N ALA A 79 31.29 -22.43 -14.04
CA ALA A 79 30.98 -22.60 -12.62
C ALA A 79 30.94 -21.27 -11.87
N ALA A 80 31.87 -20.35 -12.16
CA ALA A 80 31.88 -19.00 -11.58
C ALA A 80 30.66 -18.18 -12.02
N ALA A 81 30.27 -18.26 -13.30
CA ALA A 81 29.08 -17.59 -13.81
C ALA A 81 27.79 -18.13 -13.17
N ALA A 82 27.66 -19.45 -13.03
CA ALA A 82 26.54 -20.08 -12.36
C ALA A 82 26.46 -19.69 -10.87
N ALA A 83 27.60 -19.62 -10.18
CA ALA A 83 27.66 -19.16 -8.80
C ALA A 83 27.29 -17.67 -8.65
N ALA A 84 27.68 -16.82 -9.61
CA ALA A 84 27.30 -15.41 -9.63
C ALA A 84 25.79 -15.22 -9.89
N GLN A 85 25.22 -15.99 -10.81
CA GLN A 85 23.78 -15.98 -11.07
C GLN A 85 22.99 -16.45 -9.84
N ALA A 86 23.40 -17.55 -9.20
CA ALA A 86 22.75 -18.04 -7.98
C ALA A 86 22.81 -17.01 -6.84
N GLN A 87 23.94 -16.30 -6.68
CA GLN A 87 24.03 -15.21 -5.71
C GLN A 87 23.09 -14.04 -6.05
N ALA A 88 23.00 -13.65 -7.32
CA ALA A 88 22.09 -12.59 -7.76
C ALA A 88 20.62 -12.96 -7.51
N GLU A 89 20.22 -14.20 -7.78
CA GLU A 89 18.88 -14.72 -7.50
C GLU A 89 18.58 -14.74 -6.00
N GLN A 90 19.55 -15.13 -5.16
CA GLN A 90 19.38 -15.07 -3.70
C GLN A 90 19.20 -13.65 -3.18
N VAL A 91 19.97 -12.68 -3.69
CA VAL A 91 19.83 -11.26 -3.32
C VAL A 91 18.47 -10.73 -3.76
N ALA A 92 18.02 -11.05 -4.97
CA ALA A 92 16.70 -10.65 -5.47
C ALA A 92 15.56 -11.25 -4.64
N ALA A 93 15.67 -12.53 -4.25
CA ALA A 93 14.70 -13.20 -3.40
C ALA A 93 14.64 -12.57 -1.99
N ALA A 94 15.79 -12.22 -1.41
CA ALA A 94 15.87 -11.54 -0.12
C ALA A 94 15.22 -10.14 -0.18
N ALA A 95 15.51 -9.36 -1.21
CA ALA A 95 14.92 -8.04 -1.42
C ALA A 95 13.39 -8.11 -1.59
N ARG A 96 12.89 -9.12 -2.31
CA ARG A 96 11.45 -9.34 -2.46
C ARG A 96 10.80 -9.73 -1.12
N ALA A 97 11.42 -10.61 -0.35
CA ALA A 97 10.91 -11.00 0.97
C ALA A 97 10.88 -9.82 1.95
N GLU A 98 11.89 -8.94 1.90
CA GLU A 98 11.92 -7.72 2.70
C GLU A 98 10.80 -6.75 2.29
N ALA A 99 10.56 -6.55 0.99
CA ALA A 99 9.48 -5.72 0.49
C ALA A 99 8.09 -6.28 0.86
N GLU A 100 7.90 -7.60 0.78
CA GLU A 100 6.66 -8.28 1.22
C GLU A 100 6.45 -8.14 2.74
N ALA A 101 7.51 -8.24 3.54
CA ALA A 101 7.43 -8.03 4.98
C ALA A 101 7.10 -6.57 5.34
N GLN A 102 7.68 -5.60 4.65
CA GLN A 102 7.35 -4.17 4.80
C GLN A 102 5.89 -3.90 4.45
N ALA A 103 5.41 -4.40 3.29
CA ALA A 103 4.02 -4.26 2.88
C ALA A 103 3.04 -4.91 3.89
N ALA A 104 3.40 -6.08 4.44
CA ALA A 104 2.60 -6.75 5.47
C ALA A 104 2.57 -5.95 6.78
N ALA A 105 3.69 -5.35 7.19
CA ALA A 105 3.77 -4.49 8.37
C ALA A 105 2.96 -3.20 8.19
N GLU A 106 3.02 -2.57 7.02
CA GLU A 106 2.20 -1.40 6.70
C GLU A 106 0.71 -1.73 6.69
N ALA A 107 0.33 -2.88 6.11
CA ALA A 107 -1.06 -3.36 6.14
C ALA A 107 -1.54 -3.67 7.56
N ALA A 108 -0.68 -4.26 8.41
CA ALA A 108 -1.00 -4.52 9.80
C ALA A 108 -1.17 -3.21 10.60
N ALA A 109 -0.27 -2.24 10.41
CA ALA A 109 -0.37 -0.93 11.05
C ALA A 109 -1.63 -0.16 10.57
N ALA A 110 -1.98 -0.26 9.29
CA ALA A 110 -3.22 0.33 8.77
C ALA A 110 -4.47 -0.35 9.34
N ALA A 111 -4.44 -1.68 9.53
CA ALA A 111 -5.52 -2.42 10.17
C ALA A 111 -5.66 -2.09 11.66
N GLU A 112 -4.54 -1.93 12.38
CA GLU A 112 -4.53 -1.50 13.78
C GLU A 112 -5.05 -0.07 13.93
N ALA A 113 -4.61 0.87 13.09
CA ALA A 113 -5.14 2.23 13.06
C ALA A 113 -6.64 2.27 12.70
N ALA A 114 -7.10 1.41 11.78
CA ALA A 114 -8.51 1.28 11.45
C ALA A 114 -9.32 0.65 12.59
N ALA A 115 -8.74 -0.26 13.37
CA ALA A 115 -9.37 -0.85 14.55
C ALA A 115 -9.41 0.13 15.72
N GLU A 116 -8.36 0.93 15.93
CA GLU A 116 -8.34 2.03 16.90
C GLU A 116 -9.34 3.13 16.53
N ALA A 117 -9.45 3.49 15.24
CA ALA A 117 -10.48 4.42 14.78
C ALA A 117 -11.90 3.88 14.99
N GLN A 118 -12.12 2.59 14.71
CA GLN A 118 -13.42 1.94 14.99
C GLN A 118 -13.69 1.77 16.48
N ALA A 119 -12.67 1.55 17.32
CA ALA A 119 -12.81 1.49 18.77
C ALA A 119 -13.09 2.88 19.37
N ALA A 120 -12.46 3.93 18.86
CA ALA A 120 -12.76 5.31 19.21
C ALA A 120 -14.17 5.71 18.73
N GLU A 121 -14.61 5.28 17.54
CA GLU A 121 -16.00 5.43 17.08
C GLU A 121 -16.99 4.61 17.93
N ALA A 122 -16.60 3.45 18.45
CA ALA A 122 -17.43 2.64 19.34
C ALA A 122 -17.51 3.21 20.76
N GLU A 123 -16.44 3.85 21.26
CA GLU A 123 -16.41 4.55 22.54
C GLU A 123 -17.20 5.86 22.47
N THR A 124 -17.09 6.61 21.37
CA THR A 124 -17.97 7.77 21.11
C THR A 124 -19.40 7.35 20.82
N ALA A 125 -19.65 6.19 20.20
CA ALA A 125 -21.00 5.64 20.05
C ALA A 125 -21.58 5.15 21.38
N ALA A 126 -20.77 4.65 22.32
CA ALA A 126 -21.22 4.27 23.67
C ALA A 126 -21.48 5.50 24.55
N GLU A 127 -20.65 6.55 24.49
CA GLU A 127 -20.97 7.86 25.10
C GLU A 127 -22.18 8.51 24.43
N ALA A 128 -22.31 8.41 23.10
CA ALA A 128 -23.45 8.92 22.35
C ALA A 128 -24.72 8.06 22.52
N GLU A 129 -24.66 6.79 22.91
CA GLU A 129 -25.82 5.98 23.31
C GLU A 129 -26.27 6.32 24.75
N THR A 130 -25.32 6.63 25.63
CA THR A 130 -25.62 7.15 26.97
C THR A 130 -26.18 8.58 26.91
N GLU A 131 -25.80 9.37 25.89
CA GLU A 131 -26.41 10.68 25.60
C GLU A 131 -27.65 10.60 24.69
N LYS A 132 -27.80 9.59 23.82
CA LYS A 132 -29.01 9.39 22.97
C LYS A 132 -30.25 9.08 23.81
N GLU A 133 -30.08 8.41 24.95
CA GLU A 133 -31.20 8.20 25.88
C GLU A 133 -31.62 9.51 26.58
N VAL A 134 -30.78 10.56 26.54
CA VAL A 134 -31.12 11.92 27.03
C VAL A 134 -31.45 12.90 25.90
N ALA A 135 -31.03 12.64 24.65
CA ALA A 135 -31.15 13.53 23.49
C ALA A 135 -32.23 13.11 22.47
N ALA A 136 -33.00 12.05 22.70
CA ALA A 136 -34.20 11.72 21.92
C ALA A 136 -35.37 12.73 22.11
N GLY A 137 -35.11 13.89 22.73
CA GLY A 137 -36.04 15.00 22.91
C GLY A 137 -35.42 16.38 22.67
N GLY A 138 -34.35 16.48 21.87
CA GLY A 138 -33.68 17.74 21.55
C GLY A 138 -34.51 18.60 20.60
N SER A 139 -35.19 19.60 21.15
CA SER A 139 -35.87 20.68 20.40
C SER A 139 -34.94 21.32 19.37
N THR A 140 -35.42 21.56 18.14
CA THR A 140 -34.80 22.44 17.12
C THR A 140 -34.89 23.92 17.49
N ALA A 141 -34.68 24.22 18.77
CA ALA A 141 -34.68 25.56 19.29
C ALA A 141 -33.59 26.37 18.55
N VAL A 142 -34.04 27.36 17.80
CA VAL A 142 -33.16 28.32 17.14
C VAL A 142 -32.88 29.45 18.13
N SER A 143 -31.62 29.60 18.51
CA SER A 143 -31.14 30.68 19.39
C SER A 143 -30.21 31.65 18.66
N VAL A 144 -29.64 31.22 17.53
CA VAL A 144 -28.69 31.99 16.72
C VAL A 144 -29.18 32.07 15.28
N VAL A 145 -29.05 33.27 14.69
CA VAL A 145 -29.32 33.50 13.26
C VAL A 145 -28.02 33.36 12.48
N ALA A 146 -27.96 32.39 11.56
CA ALA A 146 -26.81 32.13 10.73
C ALA A 146 -26.57 33.28 9.74
N ARG A 147 -25.32 33.73 9.64
CA ARG A 147 -24.88 34.70 8.64
C ARG A 147 -24.39 33.97 7.39
N ILE A 148 -25.17 34.04 6.31
CA ILE A 148 -24.85 33.39 5.04
C ILE A 148 -24.29 34.42 4.05
N SER A 149 -23.10 34.12 3.52
CA SER A 149 -22.45 34.93 2.49
C SER A 149 -23.08 34.64 1.13
N ASN A 150 -23.73 35.64 0.55
CA ASN A 150 -24.46 35.56 -0.70
C ASN A 150 -23.96 36.63 -1.68
N SER A 151 -23.83 36.28 -2.96
CA SER A 151 -23.34 37.19 -4.01
C SER A 151 -24.22 37.26 -5.26
N ALA A 152 -25.27 36.42 -5.37
CA ALA A 152 -26.16 36.39 -6.55
C ALA A 152 -27.67 36.38 -6.22
N GLY A 153 -28.06 36.53 -4.95
CA GLY A 153 -29.45 36.51 -4.50
C GLY A 153 -29.59 36.06 -3.04
N SER A 154 -30.80 36.04 -2.50
CA SER A 154 -31.03 35.47 -1.16
C SER A 154 -31.11 33.94 -1.20
N THR A 155 -30.75 33.29 -0.10
CA THR A 155 -31.08 31.89 0.14
C THR A 155 -32.58 31.70 0.31
N ARG A 156 -33.06 30.49 0.04
CA ARG A 156 -34.45 30.11 0.31
C ARG A 156 -34.68 30.02 1.82
N SER A 157 -35.92 30.21 2.25
CA SER A 157 -36.27 30.18 3.68
C SER A 157 -35.92 28.85 4.33
N GLN A 158 -36.06 27.73 3.62
CA GLN A 158 -35.67 26.41 4.10
C GLN A 158 -34.17 26.33 4.40
N ALA A 159 -33.32 26.74 3.45
CA ALA A 159 -31.87 26.75 3.63
C ALA A 159 -31.45 27.70 4.78
N GLN A 160 -32.07 28.87 4.89
CA GLN A 160 -31.82 29.79 6.02
C GLN A 160 -32.24 29.19 7.37
N ALA A 161 -33.40 28.55 7.44
CA ALA A 161 -33.89 27.91 8.66
C ALA A 161 -32.97 26.75 9.07
N ALA A 162 -32.52 25.94 8.11
CA ALA A 162 -31.57 24.86 8.37
C ALA A 162 -30.23 25.39 8.86
N ALA A 163 -29.70 26.45 8.24
CA ALA A 163 -28.50 27.12 8.72
C ALA A 163 -28.64 27.61 10.17
N ASN A 164 -29.77 28.25 10.50
CA ASN A 164 -30.05 28.73 11.85
C ASN A 164 -30.09 27.59 12.87
N ALA A 165 -30.70 26.45 12.52
CA ALA A 165 -30.76 25.27 13.37
C ALA A 165 -29.35 24.70 13.62
N VAL A 166 -28.52 24.58 12.58
CA VAL A 166 -27.14 24.09 12.67
C VAL A 166 -26.29 24.98 13.58
N VAL A 167 -26.28 26.31 13.35
CA VAL A 167 -25.47 27.21 14.19
C VAL A 167 -25.96 27.32 15.63
N SER A 168 -27.22 26.97 15.90
CA SER A 168 -27.78 26.98 17.26
C SER A 168 -27.48 25.71 18.04
N ASN A 169 -27.31 24.57 17.34
CA ASN A 169 -27.32 23.24 17.97
C ASN A 169 -26.04 22.42 17.74
N VAL A 170 -25.17 22.82 16.82
CA VAL A 170 -23.85 22.19 16.61
C VAL A 170 -22.77 23.06 17.24
N PRO A 171 -22.13 22.62 18.33
CA PRO A 171 -21.07 23.40 18.99
C PRO A 171 -19.96 23.83 18.03
N GLY A 172 -19.67 25.14 18.00
CA GLY A 172 -18.65 25.74 17.14
C GLY A 172 -19.11 26.11 15.72
N ALA A 173 -20.34 25.74 15.30
CA ALA A 173 -20.86 26.09 13.99
C ALA A 173 -21.31 27.56 13.87
N ASP A 174 -21.51 28.29 14.96
CA ASP A 174 -21.82 29.72 14.95
C ASP A 174 -20.62 30.62 14.55
N GLY A 175 -19.41 30.07 14.65
CA GLY A 175 -18.16 30.75 14.32
C GLY A 175 -17.69 30.59 12.88
N ILE A 176 -18.33 29.76 12.05
CA ILE A 176 -17.85 29.45 10.70
C ILE A 176 -18.41 30.38 9.62
N THR A 177 -17.79 30.34 8.44
CA THR A 177 -18.34 30.95 7.24
C THR A 177 -19.31 29.98 6.56
N ILE A 178 -20.50 30.47 6.20
CA ILE A 178 -21.47 29.71 5.42
C ILE A 178 -21.61 30.39 4.05
N GLY A 179 -21.30 29.66 2.98
CA GLY A 179 -21.47 30.10 1.60
C GLY A 179 -22.86 29.77 1.08
N GLY A 180 -23.56 30.75 0.50
CA GLY A 180 -24.87 30.61 -0.11
C GLY A 180 -24.83 30.84 -1.62
N THR A 181 -25.70 31.71 -2.13
CA THR A 181 -25.83 31.97 -3.57
C THR A 181 -24.59 32.62 -4.17
N ARG A 182 -24.21 32.20 -5.39
CA ARG A 182 -23.12 32.84 -6.15
C ARG A 182 -23.30 32.65 -7.64
N ALA A 183 -22.89 33.66 -8.42
CA ALA A 183 -23.05 33.67 -9.88
C ALA A 183 -22.10 32.69 -10.59
N SER A 184 -20.98 32.35 -9.94
CA SER A 184 -19.99 31.38 -10.44
C SER A 184 -20.42 29.92 -10.28
N ALA A 185 -21.49 29.64 -9.53
CA ALA A 185 -21.98 28.29 -9.30
C ALA A 185 -22.78 27.78 -10.51
N ALA A 186 -22.58 26.51 -10.86
CA ALA A 186 -23.07 25.88 -12.09
C ALA A 186 -24.11 24.77 -11.83
N ASP A 187 -24.71 24.74 -10.65
CA ASP A 187 -25.69 23.77 -10.14
C ASP A 187 -27.09 24.41 -10.07
N PRO A 188 -27.91 24.42 -11.13
CA PRO A 188 -29.14 25.20 -11.17
C PRO A 188 -30.15 24.90 -10.05
N GLY A 189 -30.11 23.71 -9.45
CA GLY A 189 -30.93 23.28 -8.31
C GLY A 189 -30.30 23.47 -6.93
N GLY A 190 -29.09 24.06 -6.85
CA GLY A 190 -28.36 24.28 -5.60
C GLY A 190 -28.06 25.75 -5.34
N HIS A 191 -26.80 26.17 -5.35
CA HIS A 191 -26.41 27.53 -4.90
C HIS A 191 -27.10 28.66 -5.67
N PRO A 192 -27.16 28.68 -7.02
CA PRO A 192 -27.89 29.70 -7.77
C PRO A 192 -29.36 29.82 -7.39
N SER A 193 -30.00 28.71 -6.99
CA SER A 193 -31.42 28.68 -6.59
C SER A 193 -31.64 29.02 -5.11
N GLY A 194 -30.56 29.21 -4.34
CA GLY A 194 -30.62 29.44 -2.89
C GLY A 194 -30.98 28.19 -2.09
N LEU A 195 -30.82 26.99 -2.66
CA LEU A 195 -31.13 25.70 -2.03
C LEU A 195 -29.89 24.93 -1.55
N ALA A 196 -28.68 25.45 -1.79
CA ALA A 196 -27.44 24.83 -1.29
C ALA A 196 -26.68 25.76 -0.34
N LEU A 197 -26.01 25.15 0.64
CA LEU A 197 -25.10 25.83 1.56
C LEU A 197 -23.78 25.06 1.69
N ASP A 198 -22.68 25.82 1.72
CA ASP A 198 -21.33 25.33 2.01
C ASP A 198 -20.93 25.78 3.42
N TYR A 199 -20.80 24.84 4.36
CA TYR A 199 -20.36 25.09 5.73
C TYR A 199 -18.83 24.93 5.80
N MET A 200 -18.08 26.04 5.79
CA MET A 200 -16.62 26.02 5.76
C MET A 200 -16.06 25.64 7.14
N CYS A 201 -15.46 24.45 7.27
CA CYS A 201 -15.15 23.90 8.60
C CYS A 201 -13.89 23.03 8.60
N SER A 202 -13.35 22.75 9.80
CA SER A 202 -12.37 21.69 9.98
C SER A 202 -13.02 20.32 9.77
N PRO A 203 -12.23 19.25 9.56
CA PRO A 203 -12.77 17.90 9.43
C PRO A 203 -13.67 17.47 10.61
N SER A 204 -13.20 17.65 11.84
CA SER A 204 -13.97 17.28 13.04
C SER A 204 -15.31 18.01 13.18
N LEU A 205 -15.36 19.31 12.86
CA LEU A 205 -16.61 20.07 12.88
C LEU A 205 -17.52 19.67 11.70
N GLY A 206 -16.93 19.32 10.55
CA GLY A 206 -17.68 18.86 9.40
C GLY A 206 -18.38 17.51 9.65
N ASP A 207 -17.75 16.60 10.38
CA ASP A 207 -18.39 15.34 10.80
C ASP A 207 -19.63 15.62 11.68
N ALA A 208 -19.49 16.47 12.70
CA ALA A 208 -20.62 16.86 13.56
C ALA A 208 -21.75 17.58 12.80
N ILE A 209 -21.41 18.45 11.85
CA ILE A 209 -22.40 19.12 11.00
C ILE A 209 -23.11 18.09 10.11
N ALA A 210 -22.39 17.18 9.47
CA ALA A 210 -22.98 16.15 8.61
C ALA A 210 -23.91 15.23 9.42
N GLU A 211 -23.49 14.79 10.60
CA GLU A 211 -24.30 13.97 11.51
C GLU A 211 -25.57 14.68 11.96
N TYR A 212 -25.50 15.97 12.31
CA TYR A 212 -26.69 16.76 12.66
C TYR A 212 -27.70 16.82 11.51
N HIS A 213 -27.21 16.98 10.27
CA HIS A 213 -28.08 16.95 9.09
C HIS A 213 -28.67 15.57 8.83
N ILE A 214 -27.92 14.50 9.09
CA ILE A 214 -28.41 13.12 8.97
C ILE A 214 -29.51 12.83 10.00
N ALA A 215 -29.30 13.23 11.25
CA ALA A 215 -30.25 13.02 12.33
C ALA A 215 -31.56 13.79 12.12
N ASN A 216 -31.48 15.00 11.53
CA ASN A 216 -32.62 15.89 11.33
C ASN A 216 -33.04 16.02 9.85
N TRP A 217 -32.73 14.99 9.05
CA TRP A 217 -32.80 15.05 7.58
C TRP A 217 -34.13 15.59 7.05
N ASP A 218 -35.26 15.06 7.51
CA ASP A 218 -36.58 15.46 7.02
C ASP A 218 -37.02 16.82 7.57
N GLU A 219 -36.69 17.14 8.82
CA GLU A 219 -37.03 18.43 9.43
C GLU A 219 -36.26 19.60 8.80
N LEU A 220 -34.98 19.39 8.52
CA LEU A 220 -34.15 20.36 7.80
C LEU A 220 -34.41 20.34 6.29
N GLY A 221 -35.19 19.38 5.79
CA GLY A 221 -35.52 19.26 4.37
C GLY A 221 -34.29 18.94 3.52
N VAL A 222 -33.36 18.10 4.00
CA VAL A 222 -32.15 17.74 3.26
C VAL A 222 -32.50 16.91 2.02
N GLU A 223 -31.86 17.23 0.90
CA GLU A 223 -31.91 16.44 -0.34
C GLU A 223 -30.68 15.55 -0.49
N TYR A 224 -29.48 16.12 -0.31
CA TYR A 224 -28.24 15.38 -0.27
C TYR A 224 -27.16 16.14 0.51
N ILE A 225 -26.13 15.41 0.95
CA ILE A 225 -24.94 15.94 1.60
C ILE A 225 -23.71 15.49 0.81
N ILE A 226 -22.73 16.37 0.64
CA ILE A 226 -21.39 16.04 0.16
C ILE A 226 -20.38 16.43 1.23
N TRP A 227 -19.53 15.49 1.61
CA TRP A 227 -18.50 15.70 2.62
C TRP A 227 -17.34 14.74 2.41
N GLN A 228 -16.08 15.20 2.51
CA GLN A 228 -14.87 14.37 2.32
C GLN A 228 -14.91 13.49 1.05
N GLN A 229 -15.23 14.10 -0.10
CA GLN A 229 -15.26 13.44 -1.41
C GLN A 229 -16.24 12.24 -1.50
N ARG A 230 -17.29 12.25 -0.67
CA ARG A 230 -18.39 11.28 -0.73
C ARG A 230 -19.73 12.00 -0.65
N MET A 231 -20.75 11.40 -1.24
CA MET A 231 -22.12 11.91 -1.29
C MET A 231 -23.09 10.95 -0.59
N LEU A 232 -24.02 11.50 0.19
CA LEU A 232 -25.13 10.80 0.79
C LEU A 232 -26.44 11.40 0.27
N SER A 233 -27.35 10.57 -0.23
CA SER A 233 -28.61 11.01 -0.86
C SER A 233 -29.87 10.61 -0.08
N SER A 234 -29.71 10.01 1.09
CA SER A 234 -30.81 9.61 1.99
C SER A 234 -30.29 9.38 3.40
N PRO A 235 -31.09 9.61 4.46
CA PRO A 235 -30.61 9.56 5.85
C PRO A 235 -30.09 8.18 6.29
N GLY A 236 -30.65 7.09 5.75
CA GLY A 236 -30.18 5.72 5.98
C GLY A 236 -29.41 5.11 4.82
N GLY A 237 -28.93 5.95 3.89
CA GLY A 237 -28.23 5.49 2.68
C GLY A 237 -26.76 5.17 2.93
N ALA A 238 -26.14 4.52 1.95
CA ALA A 238 -24.69 4.40 1.91
C ALA A 238 -24.06 5.65 1.28
N TRP A 239 -22.93 6.08 1.85
CA TRP A 239 -22.06 7.07 1.23
C TRP A 239 -21.49 6.53 -0.09
N LYS A 240 -21.51 7.35 -1.14
CA LYS A 240 -20.94 7.03 -2.45
C LYS A 240 -19.73 7.92 -2.72
N SER A 241 -18.59 7.31 -3.03
CA SER A 241 -17.38 8.04 -3.40
C SER A 241 -17.59 8.87 -4.66
N MET A 242 -16.97 10.04 -4.71
CA MET A 242 -16.95 10.92 -5.87
C MET A 242 -15.61 10.85 -6.59
N GLU A 243 -15.64 11.07 -7.91
CA GLU A 243 -14.41 11.27 -8.68
C GLU A 243 -13.61 12.47 -8.16
N ASN A 244 -12.29 12.38 -8.27
CA ASN A 244 -11.41 13.49 -7.90
C ASN A 244 -11.56 14.64 -8.91
N ARG A 245 -11.93 15.82 -8.41
CA ARG A 245 -12.17 17.05 -9.20
C ARG A 245 -10.98 18.02 -9.19
N GLY A 246 -9.83 17.59 -8.66
CA GLY A 246 -8.55 18.29 -8.81
C GLY A 246 -8.17 19.27 -7.70
N SER A 247 -9.01 19.45 -6.66
CA SER A 247 -8.65 20.26 -5.48
C SER A 247 -9.43 19.84 -4.23
N ALA A 248 -8.91 20.19 -3.05
CA ALA A 248 -9.56 19.93 -1.77
C ALA A 248 -10.97 20.53 -1.71
N THR A 249 -11.12 21.79 -2.12
CA THR A 249 -12.42 22.45 -2.18
C THR A 249 -13.36 21.80 -3.20
N ALA A 250 -12.90 21.48 -4.40
CA ALA A 250 -13.75 20.81 -5.40
C ALA A 250 -14.19 19.41 -4.94
N ASN A 251 -13.38 18.76 -4.09
CA ASN A 251 -13.65 17.47 -3.47
C ASN A 251 -14.36 17.58 -2.11
N HIS A 252 -14.75 18.78 -1.66
CA HIS A 252 -15.47 19.00 -0.40
C HIS A 252 -14.70 18.47 0.83
N MET A 253 -13.38 18.65 0.83
CA MET A 253 -12.50 18.27 1.93
C MET A 253 -12.41 19.35 3.03
N ASP A 254 -12.86 20.57 2.72
CA ASP A 254 -12.75 21.76 3.58
C ASP A 254 -14.11 22.40 3.91
N HIS A 255 -15.22 21.78 3.46
CA HIS A 255 -16.57 22.20 3.80
C HIS A 255 -17.58 21.05 3.63
N VAL A 256 -18.64 21.07 4.44
CA VAL A 256 -19.83 20.25 4.22
C VAL A 256 -20.74 21.00 3.26
N HIS A 257 -21.11 20.37 2.14
CA HIS A 257 -22.10 20.92 1.23
C HIS A 257 -23.43 20.20 1.44
N VAL A 258 -24.51 20.97 1.60
CA VAL A 258 -25.86 20.44 1.79
C VAL A 258 -26.80 21.09 0.81
N ASN A 259 -27.56 20.27 0.09
CA ASN A 259 -28.69 20.72 -0.72
C ASN A 259 -30.00 20.44 -0.01
N TYR A 260 -30.95 21.35 -0.16
CA TYR A 260 -32.26 21.29 0.49
C TYR A 260 -33.39 21.17 -0.52
N ARG A 261 -34.43 20.43 -0.12
CA ARG A 261 -35.70 20.33 -0.84
C ARG A 261 -36.38 21.71 -0.85
N GLY A 262 -36.77 22.17 -2.04
CA GLY A 262 -37.25 23.54 -2.29
C GLY A 262 -38.75 23.76 -2.21
#